data_AF-A0AAV8VMW7-F1
#
_entry.id   AF-A0AAV8VMW7-F1
#
_cell.length_a   1.000
_cell.length_b   1.000
_cell.length_c   1.000
_cell.angle_alpha   90.00
_cell.angle_beta   90.00
_cell.angle_gamma   90.00
#
_symmetry.space_group_name_H-M   'P 1'
#
loop_
_entity.id
_entity.type
_entity.pdbx_description
1 polymer ?
#
loop_
_entity_poly.entity_id
_entity_poly.type
_entity_poly.pdbx_seq_one_letter_code
_entity_poly.pdbx_strand_id
1 'polypeptide(L)' 'MLPSGYQICVLKLDNGVTLIQGFFIEFTVTFVLMLVVSGTMDVKNNTKIDSSPLRMGLTVSGFVFAAVS' A
#
# COMPACT_ATOMS: atom_id res chain seq x y z
N MET A 1 -12.31 -16.37 -17.41
CA MET A 1 -10.94 -16.47 -17.97
C MET A 1 -10.79 -15.33 -18.97
N LEU A 2 -9.92 -14.37 -18.65
CA LEU A 2 -9.69 -13.18 -19.47
C LEU A 2 -8.63 -13.52 -20.56
N PRO A 3 -8.86 -13.25 -21.87
CA PRO A 3 -7.91 -13.52 -22.95
C PRO A 3 -6.48 -12.96 -22.76
N SER A 4 -5.50 -13.79 -23.13
CA SER A 4 -4.05 -13.61 -22.99
C SER A 4 -3.48 -12.48 -23.88
N GLY A 5 -3.67 -11.21 -23.49
CA GLY A 5 -3.11 -10.08 -24.25
C GLY A 5 -2.96 -8.75 -23.50
N TYR A 6 -3.62 -8.58 -22.35
CA TYR A 6 -3.46 -7.41 -21.50
C TYR A 6 -2.72 -7.81 -20.22
N GLN A 7 -1.46 -7.41 -20.13
CA GLN A 7 -0.75 -7.40 -18.87
C GLN A 7 -1.24 -6.17 -18.11
N ILE A 8 -2.27 -6.36 -17.29
CA ILE A 8 -2.62 -5.35 -16.31
C ILE A 8 -1.44 -5.31 -15.34
N CYS A 9 -0.87 -4.13 -15.09
CA CYS A 9 0.21 -3.96 -14.11
C CYS A 9 -0.33 -4.21 -12.70
N VAL A 10 -0.47 -5.49 -12.35
CA VAL A 10 -0.92 -5.98 -11.06
C VAL A 10 0.27 -6.55 -10.31
N LEU A 11 0.21 -6.52 -8.98
CA LEU A 11 1.21 -7.19 -8.17
C LEU A 11 1.22 -8.69 -8.47
N LYS A 12 2.41 -9.20 -8.74
CA LYS A 12 2.68 -10.63 -8.87
C LYS A 12 3.44 -11.06 -7.63
N LEU A 13 2.99 -12.16 -7.02
CA LEU A 13 3.66 -12.76 -5.89
C LEU A 13 5.04 -13.28 -6.30
N ASP A 14 6.05 -13.04 -5.45
CA ASP A 14 7.41 -13.54 -5.67
C ASP A 14 7.47 -15.07 -5.58
N ASN A 15 8.42 -15.68 -6.31
CA ASN A 15 8.56 -17.13 -6.42
C ASN A 15 8.90 -17.83 -5.08
N GLY A 16 9.32 -17.08 -4.05
CA GLY A 16 9.59 -17.61 -2.70
C GLY A 16 8.45 -17.47 -1.69
N VAL A 17 7.35 -16.80 -2.04
CA VAL A 17 6.28 -16.46 -1.10
C VAL A 17 5.04 -17.31 -1.36
N THR A 18 4.54 -17.98 -0.32
CA THR A 18 3.28 -18.75 -0.43
C THR A 18 2.08 -17.82 -0.51
N LEU A 19 0.98 -18.28 -1.12
CA LEU A 19 -0.25 -17.50 -1.25
C LEU A 19 -0.77 -16.96 0.10
N ILE A 20 -0.68 -17.78 1.16
CA ILE A 20 -1.13 -17.39 2.51
C ILE A 20 -0.24 -16.27 3.06
N GLN A 21 1.08 -16.37 2.88
CA GLN A 21 2.00 -15.30 3.28
C GLN A 21 1.74 -14.02 2.49
N GLY A 22 1.55 -14.12 1.17
CA GLY A 22 1.20 -12.98 0.31
C GLY A 22 -0.07 -12.28 0.77
N PHE A 23 -1.10 -13.04 1.17
CA PHE A 23 -2.33 -12.48 1.71
C PHE A 23 -2.10 -11.67 3.00
N PHE A 24 -1.34 -12.20 3.95
CA PHE A 24 -1.04 -11.48 5.18
C PHE A 24 -0.20 -10.22 4.93
N ILE A 25 0.76 -10.28 4.02
CA ILE A 25 1.58 -9.11 3.63
C ILE A 25 0.67 -8.02 3.03
N GLU A 26 -0.13 -8.36 2.03
CA GLU A 26 -1.10 -7.44 1.39
C GLU A 26 -2.09 -6.86 2.40
N PHE A 27 -2.62 -7.71 3.29
CA PHE A 27 -3.54 -7.29 4.34
C PHE A 27 -2.90 -6.29 5.30
N THR A 28 -1.68 -6.56 5.78
CA THR A 28 -0.97 -5.67 6.70
C THR A 28 -0.62 -4.34 6.04
N VAL A 29 -0.08 -4.35 4.81
CA VAL A 29 0.27 -3.12 4.08
C VAL A 29 -0.98 -2.27 3.83
N THR A 30 -2.08 -2.89 3.38
CA THR A 30 -3.34 -2.19 3.12
C THR A 30 -3.97 -1.66 4.42
N PHE A 31 -3.87 -2.40 5.52
CA PHE A 31 -4.35 -1.97 6.82
C PHE A 31 -3.61 -0.71 7.30
N VAL A 32 -2.27 -0.70 7.23
CA VAL A 32 -1.48 0.49 7.60
C VAL A 32 -1.80 1.66 6.67
N LEU A 33 -1.95 1.42 5.36
CA LEU A 33 -2.35 2.47 4.42
C LEU A 33 -3.70 3.07 4.79
N MET A 34 -4.69 2.25 5.15
CA MET A 34 -6.01 2.70 5.61
C MET A 34 -5.93 3.54 6.89
N LEU A 35 -5.08 3.17 7.84
CA LEU A 35 -4.85 3.98 9.04
C LEU A 35 -4.27 5.36 8.71
N VAL A 36 -3.31 5.42 7.78
CA VAL A 36 -2.73 6.69 7.34
C VAL A 36 -3.78 7.54 6.63
N VAL A 37 -4.56 6.97 5.71
CA VAL A 37 -5.63 7.71 5.00
C VAL A 37 -6.64 8.25 6.01
N SER A 38 -7.10 7.42 6.93
CA SER A 38 -8.05 7.82 7.97
C SER A 38 -7.48 8.92 8.86
N GLY A 39 -6.21 8.82 9.25
CA GLY A 39 -5.51 9.86 10.03
C GLY A 39 -5.29 11.16 9.25
N THR A 40 -5.10 11.11 7.93
CA THR A 40 -4.97 12.32 7.10
C THR A 40 -6.30 13.03 6.87
N MET A 41 -7.41 12.28 6.83
CA MET A 41 -8.77 12.82 6.66
C MET A 41 -9.44 13.15 7.99
N ASP A 42 -8.81 12.84 9.12
CA ASP A 42 -9.36 13.12 10.44
C ASP A 42 -9.42 14.64 10.70
N VAL A 43 -10.61 15.13 11.07
CA VAL A 43 -10.88 16.56 11.30
C VAL A 43 -10.05 17.11 12.46
N LYS A 44 -9.67 16.29 13.44
CA LYS A 44 -8.85 16.70 14.58
C LYS A 44 -7.38 16.90 14.16
N ASN A 45 -6.96 16.25 13.08
CA ASN A 45 -5.64 16.40 12.47
C ASN A 45 -5.54 17.58 11.47
N ASN A 46 -6.62 18.33 11.25
CA ASN A 46 -6.66 19.47 10.33
C ASN A 46 -5.80 20.67 10.79
N THR A 47 -5.27 20.63 12.01
CA THR A 47 -4.33 21.63 12.53
C THR A 47 -2.88 21.40 12.06
N LYS A 48 -2.58 20.21 11.54
CA LYS A 48 -1.27 19.88 10.94
C LYS A 48 -1.38 20.12 9.43
N ILE A 49 -1.06 21.34 8.99
CA ILE A 49 -1.06 21.75 7.58
C ILE A 49 0.17 21.16 6.88
N ASP A 50 0.19 19.85 6.66
CA ASP A 50 1.11 19.26 5.68
C ASP A 50 0.31 18.77 4.49
N SER A 51 0.99 18.57 3.37
CA SER A 51 0.40 18.06 2.15
C SER A 51 -0.10 16.62 2.35
N SER A 52 -1.41 16.42 2.37
CA SER A 52 -2.06 15.10 2.39
C SER A 52 -1.53 14.14 1.32
N PRO A 53 -1.38 14.55 0.03
CA PRO A 53 -0.83 13.64 -0.98
C PRO A 53 0.65 13.32 -0.73
N LEU A 54 1.42 14.22 -0.12
CA LEU A 54 2.82 13.95 0.21
C LEU A 54 2.95 12.91 1.32
N ARG A 55 2.09 12.96 2.35
CA ARG A 55 2.05 11.94 3.41
C ARG A 55 1.72 10.56 2.84
N MET A 56 0.69 10.48 2.01
CA MET A 56 0.29 9.22 1.35
C MET A 56 1.42 8.68 0.45
N GLY A 57 2.03 9.54 -0.37
CA GLY A 57 3.14 9.16 -1.25
C GLY A 57 4.37 8.69 -0.49
N LEU A 58 4.73 9.34 0.63
CA LEU A 58 5.82 8.92 1.50
C LEU A 58 5.55 7.58 2.18
N THR A 59 4.32 7.34 2.65
CA THR A 59 3.93 6.04 3.21
C THR A 59 4.08 4.91 2.20
N VAL A 60 3.61 5.11 0.97
CA VAL A 60 3.75 4.11 -0.11
C VAL A 60 5.23 3.88 -0.45
N SER A 61 6.02 4.94 -0.54
CA SER A 61 7.46 4.84 -0.80
C SER A 61 8.19 4.07 0.32
N GLY A 62 7.78 4.26 1.57
CA GLY A 62 8.27 3.51 2.72
C GLY A 62 7.96 2.00 2.63
N PHE A 63 6.76 1.63 2.16
CA PHE A 63 6.43 0.22 1.93
C PHE A 63 7.29 -0.40 0.83
N VAL A 64 7.54 0.31 -0.26
CA VAL A 64 8.42 -0.17 -1.34
C VAL A 64 9.84 -0.39 -0.84
N PHE A 65 10.37 0.54 -0.04
CA PHE A 65 11.70 0.38 0.54
C PHE A 65 11.77 -0.82 1.49
N ALA A 66 10.78 -0.97 2.38
CA ALA A 66 10.69 -2.08 3.32
C ALA A 66 10.55 -3.45 2.64
N ALA A 67 9.98 -3.50 1.43
CA ALA A 67 9.86 -4.73 0.65
C ALA A 67 11.16 -5.14 -0.06
N VAL A 68 12.07 -4.18 -0.29
CA VAL A 68 13.36 -4.41 -0.98
C VAL A 68 14.51 -4.68 0.00
N SER A 69 14.40 -4.20 1.25
CA SER A 69 15.35 -4.39 2.33
C SER A 69 15.22 -5.75 3.01
#